data_AF-A0A8T3X5N1-F1
#
_entry.id   AF-A0A8T3X5N1-F1
#
_cell.length_a   1.000
_cell.length_b   1.000
_cell.length_c   1.000
_cell.angle_alpha   90.00
_cell.angle_beta   90.00
_cell.angle_gamma   90.00
#
_symmetry.space_group_name_H-M   'P 1'
#
loop_
_entity.id
_entity.type
_entity.pdbx_description
1 polymer ?
#
loop_
_entity_poly.entity_id
_entity_poly.type
_entity_poly.pdbx_seq_one_letter_code
_entity_poly.pdbx_strand_id
1 'polypeptide(L)'
;MEKIDKEELHKLKPEERIKKLKELQRRNVREFQEAKKLIAETEGQISREEIAERVKVPETREVDITRLFDQVPVNVSLAEIAREEVTQQNERYIAEISYEVAKNALEKFYEGEKIDLEAVDAVGEKLQKVKYTTANEDIAVLAIATLQVFYKLKREQHEL
;
A
#
# COMPACT_ATOMS: atom_id res chain seq x y z
N MET A 1 17.69 35.88 -0.08
CA MET A 1 18.95 35.79 0.70
C MET A 1 19.58 37.17 0.78
N GLU A 2 19.60 37.74 1.97
CA GLU A 2 20.30 38.98 2.27
C GLU A 2 21.80 38.77 1.99
N LYS A 3 22.36 39.43 0.96
CA LYS A 3 23.78 39.33 0.65
C LYS A 3 24.53 40.07 1.74
N ILE A 4 25.28 39.35 2.56
CA ILE A 4 26.12 39.97 3.56
C ILE A 4 27.32 40.60 2.87
N ASP A 5 27.49 41.90 3.08
CA ASP A 5 28.71 42.58 2.66
C ASP A 5 29.87 42.15 3.59
N LYS A 6 30.87 41.50 3.01
CA LYS A 6 32.03 41.01 3.75
C LYS A 6 32.79 42.16 4.40
N GLU A 7 32.78 43.33 3.79
CA GLU A 7 33.48 44.51 4.32
C GLU A 7 32.83 45.06 5.59
N GLU A 8 31.51 44.96 5.73
CA GLU A 8 30.80 45.37 6.96
C GLU A 8 31.04 44.41 8.12
N LEU A 9 31.12 43.11 7.85
CA LEU A 9 31.47 42.11 8.88
C LEU A 9 32.87 42.34 9.44
N HIS A 10 33.83 42.76 8.61
CA HIS A 10 35.20 43.02 9.04
C HIS A 10 35.35 44.28 9.90
N LYS A 11 34.45 45.25 9.76
CA LYS A 11 34.41 46.48 10.59
C LYS A 11 33.93 46.24 12.02
N LEU A 12 33.23 45.13 12.27
CA LEU A 12 32.75 44.75 13.62
C LEU A 12 33.85 44.13 14.47
N LYS A 13 33.74 44.30 15.80
CA LYS A 13 34.59 43.59 16.76
C LYS A 13 34.39 42.08 16.65
N PRO A 14 35.40 41.25 16.97
CA PRO A 14 35.31 39.80 16.81
C PRO A 14 34.09 39.16 17.48
N GLU A 15 33.72 39.61 18.68
CA GLU A 15 32.56 39.10 19.43
C GLU A 15 31.23 39.43 18.73
N GLU A 16 31.09 40.66 18.24
CA GLU A 16 29.90 41.12 17.51
C GLU A 16 29.77 40.43 16.15
N ARG A 17 30.90 40.18 15.49
CA ARG A 17 30.97 39.43 14.23
C ARG A 17 30.46 38.01 14.41
N ILE A 18 30.90 37.30 15.45
CA ILE A 18 30.43 35.95 15.77
C ILE A 18 28.93 35.95 16.08
N LYS A 19 28.45 36.93 16.85
CA LYS A 19 27.03 37.05 17.18
C LYS A 19 26.17 37.23 15.93
N LYS A 20 26.56 38.15 15.03
CA LYS A 20 25.85 38.42 13.76
C LYS A 20 25.86 37.19 12.84
N LEU A 21 26.99 36.48 12.73
CA LEU A 21 27.09 35.25 11.95
C LEU A 21 26.20 34.12 12.49
N LYS A 22 26.14 33.94 13.82
CA LYS A 22 25.24 32.95 14.46
C LYS A 22 23.76 33.29 14.25
N GLU A 23 23.40 34.56 14.30
CA GLU A 23 22.03 35.00 14.06
C GLU A 23 21.60 34.75 12.61
N LEU A 24 22.46 35.07 11.65
CA LEU A 24 22.26 34.76 10.24
C LEU A 24 22.15 33.26 9.99
N GLN A 25 23.01 32.45 10.62
CA GLN A 25 22.93 31.00 10.52
C GLN A 25 21.58 30.49 11.02
N ARG A 26 21.08 30.99 12.16
CA ARG A 26 19.77 30.62 12.69
C ARG A 26 18.63 31.03 11.76
N ARG A 27 18.70 32.23 11.17
CA ARG A 27 17.71 32.71 10.20
C ARG A 27 17.69 31.83 8.95
N ASN A 28 18.85 31.52 8.39
CA ASN A 28 18.99 30.64 7.22
C ASN A 28 18.44 29.24 7.49
N VAL A 29 18.66 28.68 8.69
CA VAL A 29 18.10 27.37 9.06
C VAL A 29 16.57 27.42 9.11
N ARG A 30 15.98 28.50 9.62
CA ARG A 30 14.52 28.67 9.63
C ARG A 30 13.95 28.82 8.22
N GLU A 31 14.54 29.68 7.40
CA GLU A 31 14.13 29.87 6.00
C GLU A 31 14.23 28.55 5.21
N PHE A 32 15.28 27.76 5.45
CA PHE A 32 15.44 26.45 4.82
C PHE A 32 14.35 25.45 5.27
N GLN A 33 14.01 25.45 6.56
CA GLN A 33 12.93 24.60 7.07
C GLN A 33 11.56 25.01 6.52
N GLU A 34 11.29 26.31 6.40
CA GLU A 34 10.06 26.83 5.80
C GLU A 34 9.97 26.47 4.32
N ALA A 35 11.06 26.65 3.56
CA ALA A 35 11.12 26.23 2.16
C ALA A 35 10.88 24.72 2.01
N LYS A 36 11.47 23.90 2.89
CA LYS A 36 11.26 22.45 2.88
C LYS A 36 9.80 22.07 3.16
N LYS A 37 9.13 22.77 4.09
CA LYS A 37 7.70 22.57 4.35
C LYS A 37 6.85 22.93 3.14
N LEU A 38 7.12 24.07 2.51
CA LEU A 38 6.42 24.52 1.30
C LEU A 38 6.58 23.52 0.14
N ILE A 39 7.79 22.99 -0.05
CA ILE A 39 8.04 21.94 -1.06
C ILE A 39 7.19 20.71 -0.77
N ALA A 40 7.25 20.18 0.46
CA ALA A 40 6.50 18.98 0.84
C ALA A 40 4.97 19.17 0.72
N GLU A 41 4.47 20.36 1.06
CA GLU A 41 3.04 20.69 0.90
C GLU A 41 2.64 20.74 -0.58
N THR A 42 3.48 21.34 -1.43
CA THR A 42 3.25 21.45 -2.87
C THR A 42 3.29 20.07 -3.54
N GLU A 43 4.26 19.22 -3.20
CA GLU A 43 4.34 17.84 -3.68
C GLU A 43 3.09 17.03 -3.30
N GLY A 44 2.59 17.23 -2.08
CA GLY A 44 1.34 16.61 -1.62
C GLY A 44 0.10 17.08 -2.39
N GLN A 45 0.05 18.36 -2.80
CA GLN A 45 -1.03 18.90 -3.62
C GLN A 45 -0.99 18.32 -5.04
N ILE A 46 0.18 18.29 -5.68
CA ILE A 46 0.38 17.70 -7.03
C ILE A 46 -0.09 16.24 -7.03
N SER A 47 0.30 15.46 -6.02
CA SER A 47 -0.12 14.05 -5.91
C SER A 47 -1.65 13.90 -5.81
N ARG A 48 -2.34 14.80 -5.11
CA ARG A 48 -3.81 14.76 -5.00
C ARG A 48 -4.50 15.18 -6.28
N GLU A 49 -3.99 16.19 -6.97
CA GLU A 49 -4.51 16.62 -8.28
C GLU A 49 -4.33 15.52 -9.33
N GLU A 50 -3.17 14.86 -9.38
CA GLU A 50 -2.94 13.72 -10.28
C GLU A 50 -3.91 12.55 -10.02
N ILE A 51 -4.24 12.28 -8.75
CA ILE A 51 -5.24 11.27 -8.40
C ILE A 51 -6.63 11.71 -8.87
N ALA A 52 -7.01 12.97 -8.63
CA ALA A 52 -8.31 13.50 -9.05
C ALA A 52 -8.49 13.47 -10.58
N GLU A 53 -7.44 13.74 -11.35
CA GLU A 53 -7.47 13.63 -12.81
C GLU A 53 -7.56 12.18 -13.31
N ARG A 54 -6.96 11.23 -12.59
CA ARG A 54 -6.99 9.80 -12.96
C ARG A 54 -8.31 9.12 -12.58
N VAL A 55 -9.01 9.62 -11.58
CA VAL A 55 -10.32 9.09 -11.18
C VAL A 55 -11.39 9.62 -12.14
N LYS A 56 -11.63 8.87 -13.22
CA LYS A 56 -12.86 9.06 -14.02
C LYS A 56 -14.05 8.77 -13.12
N VAL A 57 -14.84 9.80 -12.80
CA VAL A 57 -16.13 9.64 -12.13
C VAL A 57 -16.97 8.69 -13.00
N PRO A 58 -17.35 7.51 -12.48
CA PRO A 58 -18.10 6.55 -13.27
C PRO A 58 -19.45 7.16 -13.65
N GLU A 59 -19.80 7.08 -14.94
CA GLU A 59 -21.09 7.54 -15.44
C GLU A 59 -22.21 6.77 -14.73
N THR A 60 -23.08 7.48 -14.02
CA THR A 60 -24.28 6.88 -13.45
C THR A 60 -25.27 6.61 -14.57
N ARG A 61 -25.26 5.38 -15.08
CA ARG A 61 -26.35 4.87 -15.93
C ARG A 61 -27.59 4.66 -15.08
N GLU A 62 -28.72 5.20 -15.52
CA GLU A 62 -30.02 4.84 -14.97
C GLU A 62 -30.25 3.34 -15.20
N VAL A 63 -30.24 2.58 -14.11
CA VAL A 63 -30.50 1.13 -14.16
C VAL A 63 -32.01 0.94 -14.18
N ASP A 64 -32.53 0.41 -15.29
CA ASP A 64 -33.92 -0.01 -15.39
C ASP A 64 -34.14 -1.27 -14.54
N ILE A 65 -34.53 -1.04 -13.30
CA ILE A 65 -34.85 -2.07 -12.31
C ILE A 65 -35.95 -3.03 -12.77
N THR A 66 -36.82 -2.62 -13.70
CA THR A 66 -37.93 -3.45 -14.19
C THR A 66 -37.42 -4.67 -14.95
N ARG A 67 -36.37 -4.49 -15.77
CA ARG A 67 -35.74 -5.58 -16.54
C ARG A 67 -35.06 -6.64 -15.67
N LEU A 68 -34.64 -6.29 -14.46
CA LEU A 68 -34.01 -7.24 -13.53
C LEU A 68 -35.01 -8.25 -12.95
N PHE A 69 -36.31 -7.92 -12.92
CA PHE A 69 -37.34 -8.81 -12.40
C PHE A 69 -38.04 -9.64 -13.48
N ASP A 70 -38.00 -9.21 -14.74
CA ASP A 70 -38.64 -9.92 -15.86
C ASP A 70 -37.79 -11.07 -16.45
N GLN A 71 -36.47 -11.08 -16.21
CA GLN A 71 -35.55 -12.05 -16.82
C GLN A 71 -35.14 -13.22 -15.92
N VAL A 72 -35.57 -13.23 -14.65
CA VAL A 72 -35.19 -14.30 -13.72
C VAL A 72 -36.27 -15.39 -13.74
N PRO A 73 -36.01 -16.58 -14.31
CA PRO A 73 -36.91 -17.72 -14.12
C PRO A 73 -37.00 -18.03 -12.63
N VAL A 74 -38.24 -18.26 -12.16
CA VAL A 74 -38.71 -18.40 -10.77
C VAL A 74 -37.95 -19.45 -9.90
N ASN A 75 -36.95 -20.14 -10.44
CA ASN A 75 -36.31 -21.29 -9.81
C ASN A 75 -34.84 -21.08 -9.36
N VAL A 76 -34.29 -19.87 -9.43
CA VAL A 76 -33.01 -19.56 -8.75
C VAL A 76 -33.20 -18.33 -7.89
N SER A 77 -33.03 -18.45 -6.57
CA SER A 77 -33.24 -17.30 -5.71
C SER A 77 -32.09 -16.31 -5.91
N LEU A 78 -32.40 -15.04 -6.19
CA LEU A 78 -31.39 -13.96 -6.23
C LEU A 78 -30.54 -13.91 -4.95
N ALA A 79 -31.08 -14.40 -3.83
CA ALA A 79 -30.38 -14.52 -2.57
C ALA A 79 -29.24 -15.56 -2.60
N GLU A 80 -29.37 -16.64 -3.37
CA GLU A 80 -28.30 -17.63 -3.56
C GLU A 80 -27.18 -17.08 -4.43
N ILE A 81 -27.52 -16.44 -5.55
CA ILE A 81 -26.53 -15.80 -6.45
C ILE A 81 -25.75 -14.72 -5.71
N ALA A 82 -26.44 -13.85 -4.97
CA ALA A 82 -25.80 -12.79 -4.18
C ALA A 82 -24.90 -13.36 -3.06
N ARG A 83 -25.30 -14.47 -2.42
CA ARG A 83 -24.45 -15.15 -1.42
C ARG A 83 -23.23 -15.79 -2.05
N GLU A 84 -23.36 -16.36 -3.24
CA GLU A 84 -22.28 -17.00 -3.96
C GLU A 84 -21.24 -15.97 -4.47
N GLU A 85 -21.68 -14.83 -5.01
CA GLU A 85 -20.80 -13.71 -5.39
C GLU A 85 -20.05 -13.12 -4.19
N VAL A 86 -20.72 -12.89 -3.06
CA VAL A 86 -20.08 -12.38 -1.83
C VAL A 86 -19.09 -13.40 -1.27
N THR A 87 -19.39 -14.69 -1.39
CA THR A 87 -18.49 -15.77 -0.96
C THR A 87 -17.23 -15.79 -1.85
N GLN A 88 -17.37 -15.69 -3.16
CA GLN A 88 -16.24 -15.65 -4.09
C GLN A 88 -15.36 -14.39 -3.92
N GLN A 89 -15.95 -13.22 -3.66
CA GLN A 89 -15.18 -12.00 -3.38
C GLN A 89 -14.36 -12.12 -2.09
N ASN A 90 -14.94 -12.71 -1.04
CA ASN A 90 -14.21 -12.98 0.21
C ASN A 90 -13.10 -14.00 0.03
N GLU A 91 -13.35 -15.09 -0.71
CA GLU A 91 -12.33 -16.11 -1.02
C GLU A 91 -11.18 -15.54 -1.84
N ARG A 92 -11.47 -14.68 -2.82
CA ARG A 92 -10.46 -13.97 -3.61
C ARG A 92 -9.60 -13.05 -2.74
N TYR A 93 -10.24 -12.22 -1.91
CA TYR A 93 -9.53 -11.33 -1.00
C TYR A 93 -8.60 -12.09 -0.04
N ILE A 94 -9.06 -13.23 0.49
CA ILE A 94 -8.25 -14.11 1.33
C ILE A 94 -7.07 -14.69 0.54
N ALA A 95 -7.29 -15.15 -0.69
CA ALA A 95 -6.23 -15.73 -1.52
C ALA A 95 -5.16 -14.69 -1.92
N GLU A 96 -5.56 -13.48 -2.31
CA GLU A 96 -4.65 -12.39 -2.69
C GLU A 96 -3.78 -11.96 -1.51
N ILE A 97 -4.37 -11.74 -0.34
CA ILE A 97 -3.61 -11.41 0.87
C ILE A 97 -2.66 -12.53 1.26
N SER A 98 -3.13 -13.77 1.17
CA SER A 98 -2.32 -14.93 1.55
C SER A 98 -1.09 -15.07 0.65
N TYR A 99 -1.26 -14.84 -0.65
CA TYR A 99 -0.18 -14.84 -1.63
C TYR A 99 0.84 -13.72 -1.37
N GLU A 100 0.38 -12.49 -1.12
CA GLU A 100 1.27 -11.38 -0.80
C GLU A 100 2.07 -11.62 0.48
N VAL A 101 1.46 -12.16 1.54
CA VAL A 101 2.19 -12.51 2.77
C VAL A 101 3.24 -13.59 2.49
N ALA A 102 2.90 -14.61 1.71
CA ALA A 102 3.85 -15.67 1.35
C ALA A 102 5.03 -15.15 0.53
N LYS A 103 4.75 -14.29 -0.46
CA LYS A 103 5.76 -13.66 -1.30
C LYS A 103 6.70 -12.78 -0.49
N ASN A 104 6.16 -11.90 0.37
CA ASN A 104 6.97 -11.06 1.25
C ASN A 104 7.82 -11.89 2.22
N ALA A 105 7.30 -13.00 2.74
CA ALA A 105 8.07 -13.91 3.58
C ALA A 105 9.22 -14.58 2.80
N LEU A 106 9.00 -14.92 1.53
CA LEU A 106 10.02 -15.48 0.65
C LEU A 106 11.10 -14.47 0.28
N GLU A 107 10.74 -13.21 0.00
CA GLU A 107 11.70 -12.14 -0.26
C GLU A 107 12.61 -11.90 0.95
N LYS A 108 12.02 -11.79 2.15
CA LYS A 108 12.76 -11.68 3.41
C LYS A 108 13.69 -12.87 3.67
N PHE A 109 13.27 -14.09 3.31
CA PHE A 109 14.12 -15.27 3.39
C PHE A 109 15.42 -15.11 2.60
N TYR A 110 15.29 -14.67 1.34
CA TYR A 110 16.44 -14.50 0.44
C TYR A 110 17.34 -13.34 0.84
N GLU A 111 16.79 -12.34 1.54
CA GLU A 111 17.56 -11.24 2.13
C GLU A 111 18.27 -11.64 3.45
N GLY A 112 18.04 -12.87 3.93
CA GLY A 112 18.63 -13.38 5.17
C GLY A 112 17.96 -12.84 6.44
N GLU A 113 16.76 -12.28 6.31
CA GLU A 113 15.98 -11.79 7.45
C GLU A 113 15.26 -12.94 8.18
N LYS A 114 15.00 -12.72 9.47
CA LYS A 114 14.21 -13.66 10.27
C LYS A 114 12.73 -13.59 9.86
N ILE A 115 12.19 -14.71 9.41
CA ILE A 115 10.78 -14.83 9.02
C ILE A 115 9.95 -15.17 10.24
N ASP A 116 8.78 -14.55 10.32
CA ASP A 116 7.73 -14.94 11.27
C ASP A 116 6.93 -16.12 10.69
N LEU A 117 7.31 -17.33 11.10
CA LEU A 117 6.65 -18.56 10.65
C LEU A 117 5.23 -18.72 11.24
N GLU A 118 4.93 -18.11 12.38
CA GLU A 118 3.58 -18.15 12.97
C GLU A 118 2.61 -17.34 12.10
N ALA A 119 3.06 -16.19 11.59
CA ALA A 119 2.28 -15.39 10.65
C ALA A 119 2.03 -16.16 9.33
N VAL A 120 3.02 -16.89 8.84
CA VAL A 120 2.92 -17.75 7.66
C VAL A 120 1.92 -18.89 7.88
N ASP A 121 1.97 -19.55 9.03
CA ASP A 121 1.06 -20.66 9.37
C ASP A 121 -0.38 -20.19 9.56
N ALA A 122 -0.59 -19.05 10.23
CA ALA A 122 -1.91 -18.44 10.38
C ALA A 122 -2.56 -18.09 9.04
N VAL A 123 -1.76 -17.76 8.03
CA VAL A 123 -2.22 -17.52 6.66
C VAL A 123 -2.52 -18.84 5.94
N GLY A 124 -1.68 -19.86 6.11
CA GLY A 124 -1.94 -21.22 5.60
C GLY A 124 -3.27 -21.80 6.09
N GLU A 125 -3.60 -21.62 7.38
CA GLU A 125 -4.87 -22.06 7.95
C GLU A 125 -6.08 -21.30 7.38
N LYS A 126 -5.93 -20.00 7.09
CA LYS A 126 -6.99 -19.21 6.43
C LYS A 126 -7.20 -19.65 4.99
N LEU A 127 -6.12 -20.00 4.29
CA LEU A 127 -6.18 -20.49 2.92
C LEU A 127 -6.84 -21.88 2.83
N GLN A 128 -6.69 -22.73 3.85
CA GLN A 128 -7.40 -24.02 3.91
C GLN A 128 -8.93 -23.89 3.98
N LYS A 129 -9.44 -22.73 4.41
CA LYS A 129 -10.89 -22.45 4.45
C LYS A 129 -11.47 -22.08 3.08
N VAL A 130 -10.62 -21.75 2.11
CA VAL A 130 -11.04 -21.50 0.72
C VAL A 130 -11.41 -22.83 0.09
N LYS A 131 -12.65 -22.98 -0.38
CA LYS A 131 -13.10 -24.24 -1.01
C LYS A 131 -12.56 -24.33 -2.44
N TYR A 132 -11.44 -25.04 -2.59
CA TYR A 132 -10.78 -25.29 -3.88
C TYR A 132 -11.70 -25.87 -4.98
N THR A 133 -12.77 -26.58 -4.61
CA THR A 133 -13.70 -27.22 -5.55
C THR A 133 -14.76 -26.29 -6.14
N THR A 134 -14.91 -25.08 -5.59
CA THR A 134 -15.90 -24.06 -6.03
C THR A 134 -15.27 -22.73 -6.41
N ALA A 135 -13.95 -22.62 -6.32
CA ALA A 135 -13.22 -21.40 -6.57
C ALA A 135 -12.97 -21.19 -8.08
N ASN A 136 -13.02 -19.92 -8.52
CA ASN A 136 -12.60 -19.51 -9.85
C ASN A 136 -11.12 -19.90 -10.08
N GLU A 137 -10.74 -20.21 -11.34
CA GLU A 137 -9.41 -20.69 -11.73
C GLU A 137 -8.29 -19.80 -11.18
N ASP A 138 -8.47 -18.48 -11.22
CA ASP A 138 -7.53 -17.49 -10.68
C ASP A 138 -7.28 -17.66 -9.16
N ILE A 139 -8.34 -17.95 -8.39
CA ILE A 139 -8.26 -18.14 -6.93
C ILE A 139 -7.53 -19.45 -6.62
N ALA A 140 -7.80 -20.50 -7.40
CA ALA A 140 -7.11 -21.78 -7.27
C ALA A 140 -5.61 -21.65 -7.58
N VAL A 141 -5.24 -20.91 -8.63
CA VAL A 141 -3.84 -20.63 -9.00
C VAL A 141 -3.12 -19.88 -7.87
N LEU A 142 -3.73 -18.82 -7.32
CA LEU A 142 -3.16 -18.06 -6.21
C LEU A 142 -2.97 -18.92 -4.96
N ALA A 143 -3.95 -19.75 -4.63
CA ALA A 143 -3.86 -20.63 -3.47
C ALA A 143 -2.76 -21.69 -3.63
N ILE A 144 -2.64 -22.31 -4.82
CA ILE A 144 -1.58 -23.27 -5.11
C ILE A 144 -0.20 -22.62 -5.04
N ALA A 145 -0.03 -21.43 -5.64
CA ALA A 145 1.22 -20.69 -5.61
C ALA A 145 1.63 -20.34 -4.17
N THR A 146 0.67 -19.92 -3.35
CA THR A 146 0.86 -19.62 -1.92
C THR A 146 1.37 -20.85 -1.15
N LEU A 147 0.72 -22.01 -1.35
CA LEU A 147 1.13 -23.27 -0.71
C LEU A 147 2.53 -23.73 -1.13
N GLN A 148 2.89 -23.55 -2.40
CA GLN A 148 4.23 -23.87 -2.91
C GLN A 148 5.32 -23.02 -2.24
N VAL A 149 5.06 -21.73 -2.07
CA VAL A 149 5.98 -20.82 -1.37
C VAL A 149 6.15 -21.23 0.09
N PHE A 150 5.05 -21.54 0.79
CA PHE A 150 5.12 -22.01 2.18
C PHE A 150 5.88 -23.32 2.32
N TYR A 151 5.65 -24.28 1.41
CA TYR A 151 6.37 -25.54 1.41
C TYR A 151 7.88 -25.32 1.23
N LYS A 152 8.27 -24.42 0.31
CA LYS A 152 9.67 -24.08 0.07
C LYS A 152 10.34 -23.45 1.29
N LEU A 153 9.68 -22.48 1.92
CA LEU A 153 10.15 -21.84 3.15
C LEU A 153 10.35 -22.83 4.28
N LYS A 154 9.39 -23.73 4.51
CA LYS A 154 9.47 -24.76 5.57
C LYS A 154 10.58 -25.78 5.30
N ARG A 155 10.77 -26.20 4.05
CA ARG A 155 11.83 -27.16 3.70
C ARG A 155 13.21 -26.55 3.91
N GLU A 156 13.44 -25.33 3.42
CA GLU A 156 14.75 -24.68 3.49
C GLU A 156 15.13 -24.24 4.91
N GLN A 157 14.15 -24.02 5.80
CA GLN A 157 14.38 -23.78 7.24
C GLN A 157 14.66 -25.06 8.04
N HIS A 158 14.17 -26.22 7.62
CA HIS A 158 14.43 -27.51 8.28
C HIS A 158 15.77 -28.15 7.89
N GLU A 159 16.39 -27.70 6.78
CA GLU A 159 17.70 -28.14 6.30
C GLU A 159 18.88 -27.28 6.83
N LEU A 160 18.59 -26.21 7.57
CA LEU A 160 19.53 -25.34 8.30
C LEU A 160 19.63 -25.73 9.78
#